data_AF-G8PGR7-F1
#
_entry.id   AF-G8PGR7-F1
#
_cell.length_a   1.000
_cell.length_b   1.000
_cell.length_c   1.000
_cell.angle_alpha   90.00
_cell.angle_beta   90.00
_cell.angle_gamma   90.00
#
_symmetry.space_group_name_H-M   'P 1'
#
loop_
_entity.id
_entity.type
_entity.pdbx_description
1 polymer ?
#
loop_
_entity_poly.entity_id
_entity_poly.type
_entity_poly.pdbx_seq_one_letter_code
_entity_poly.pdbx_strand_id
1 'polypeptide(L)'
;MMQGETVKEDRDTKAKVPTGAAALAKGLTLLDIIADADEPHRFSELLKLSGLPKPTFARILKTLIAFGLVRQDEGKGIYTLGPRFMELSHKVWDTFDLSSVAGSELQRLSDDLQETVTLCRLDEDRVLYLEERSGQGLAVRVDVGQKVPAHATAAGKALLAFQDPTTLRRLLQNMSLHSFTDQTITSKEQLLADLTLIRARGYAISLEEHFAGVNSVAVAITGKDGQPVGALAVLGPSSRMTEGQIHPIGRELMAAARRITGVAGAVAISSQPRPRTNRANMAKPLECVLPWGAQLGESPVWHSGENKLYWVDILKPSVCRFDPQTGSNDSCDVGKLVSAVMPTNDGRLLLATQDGLEWLDFASAQLTPFMHPERDVAGNRLNDAKVGPGGAVWVGSMRLDASQPTGGLYRVTNDGNFTVKETGIAVSNGLGWSPDARTFYFVDTVLGVIYAYDTEPGIGTLTNKRMFATIPESEGRPDGLTVDDQGGVWVAIWDGWRINRYLPDGTLDRVIDLPVPRPTSVTFGGENLDTLYITSARTRLPAATLAEAPLSGGLFTCKPGERGIASSEFEVES
;
A
#
# COMPACT_ATOMS: atom_id res chain seq x y z
N MET A 1 51.01 26.18 -11.73
CA MET A 1 50.24 27.09 -10.87
C MET A 1 48.77 26.97 -11.23
N MET A 2 47.98 26.35 -10.36
CA MET A 2 46.58 26.69 -10.06
C MET A 2 46.16 25.78 -8.91
N GLN A 3 45.68 26.40 -7.84
CA GLN A 3 45.35 25.81 -6.55
C GLN A 3 44.06 24.99 -6.65
N GLY A 4 44.07 23.76 -6.14
CA GLY A 4 42.87 22.99 -5.87
C GLY A 4 42.49 23.17 -4.39
N GLU A 5 41.46 23.97 -4.13
CA GLU A 5 40.83 24.03 -2.82
C GLU A 5 40.14 22.71 -2.52
N THR A 6 40.62 22.02 -1.49
CA THR A 6 39.99 20.81 -0.96
C THR A 6 39.05 21.26 0.15
N VAL A 7 37.75 21.21 -0.12
CA VAL A 7 36.72 21.47 0.89
C VAL A 7 36.78 20.35 1.92
N LYS A 8 37.36 20.63 3.09
CA LYS A 8 37.22 19.81 4.29
C LYS A 8 35.81 20.03 4.82
N GLU A 9 34.97 18.99 4.75
CA GLU A 9 33.69 18.97 5.45
C GLU A 9 33.93 18.99 6.97
N ASP A 10 33.40 20.04 7.60
CA ASP A 10 33.48 20.33 9.02
C ASP A 10 32.44 19.47 9.78
N ARG A 11 32.84 18.27 10.22
CA ARG A 11 32.03 17.40 11.10
C ARG A 11 32.08 17.87 12.56
N ASP A 12 31.61 19.09 12.85
CA ASP A 12 31.48 19.58 14.23
C ASP A 12 30.00 19.84 14.60
N THR A 13 29.16 18.80 14.51
CA THR A 13 27.88 18.75 15.23
C THR A 13 28.13 18.32 16.68
N LYS A 14 28.77 19.18 17.48
CA LYS A 14 28.81 19.01 18.94
C LYS A 14 27.40 19.14 19.51
N ALA A 15 26.77 18.01 19.79
CA ALA A 15 25.60 17.94 20.66
C ALA A 15 25.90 18.77 21.93
N LYS A 16 25.01 19.71 22.30
CA LYS A 16 25.17 20.54 23.51
C LYS A 16 25.25 19.63 24.73
N VAL A 17 26.47 19.39 25.21
CA VAL A 17 26.72 18.51 26.36
C VAL A 17 26.04 19.12 27.59
N PRO A 18 25.13 18.39 28.26
CA PRO A 18 24.45 18.86 29.46
C PRO A 18 25.45 19.25 30.56
N THR A 19 25.12 20.28 31.34
CA THR A 19 25.96 20.75 32.46
C THR A 19 26.21 19.60 33.45
N GLY A 20 27.48 19.27 33.70
CA GLY A 20 27.88 18.15 34.55
C GLY A 20 28.25 16.85 33.82
N ALA A 21 27.98 16.72 32.52
CA ALA A 21 28.25 15.50 31.73
C ALA A 21 29.59 15.50 30.96
N ALA A 22 30.45 16.50 31.19
CA ALA A 22 31.66 16.72 30.39
C ALA A 22 32.66 15.54 30.40
N ALA A 23 32.74 14.78 31.49
CA ALA A 23 33.61 13.60 31.56
C ALA A 23 33.04 12.42 30.76
N LEU A 24 31.71 12.24 30.77
CA LEU A 24 31.02 11.20 30.01
C LEU A 24 31.13 11.48 28.51
N ALA A 25 30.88 12.72 28.08
CA ALA A 25 31.00 13.12 26.68
C ALA A 25 32.39 12.82 26.11
N LYS A 26 33.45 13.15 26.86
CA LYS A 26 34.83 12.84 26.46
C LYS A 26 35.11 11.33 26.41
N GLY A 27 34.44 10.55 27.25
CA GLY A 27 34.49 9.08 27.20
C GLY A 27 33.82 8.52 25.96
N LEU A 28 32.64 9.01 25.60
CA LEU A 28 31.92 8.61 24.39
C LEU A 28 32.70 8.96 23.12
N THR A 29 33.25 10.17 23.02
CA THR A 29 34.10 10.56 21.89
C THR A 29 35.32 9.66 21.73
N LEU A 30 35.92 9.22 22.84
CA LEU A 30 37.05 8.28 22.78
C LEU A 30 36.62 6.88 22.31
N LEU A 31 35.39 6.45 22.62
CA LEU A 31 34.83 5.21 22.10
C LEU A 31 34.57 5.31 20.59
N ASP A 32 34.03 6.43 20.12
CA ASP A 32 33.79 6.67 18.68
C ASP A 32 35.11 6.61 17.90
N ILE A 33 36.18 7.26 18.41
CA ILE A 33 37.51 7.21 17.80
C ILE A 33 38.06 5.77 17.71
N ILE A 34 37.78 4.94 18.71
CA ILE A 34 38.23 3.53 18.70
C ILE A 34 37.35 2.67 17.78
N ALA A 35 36.06 2.99 17.67
CA ALA A 35 35.09 2.25 16.85
C ALA A 35 35.25 2.53 15.35
N ASP A 36 35.53 3.79 14.99
CA ASP A 36 35.63 4.26 13.60
C ASP A 36 37.03 4.02 12.98
N ALA A 37 37.97 3.45 13.74
CA ALA A 37 39.32 3.22 13.27
C ALA A 37 39.40 1.99 12.35
N ASP A 38 39.90 2.17 11.13
CA ASP A 38 40.15 1.08 10.16
C ASP A 38 41.17 0.06 10.70
N GLU A 39 42.10 0.50 11.56
CA GLU A 39 43.07 -0.34 12.26
C GLU A 39 43.19 0.03 13.76
N PRO A 40 43.42 -0.94 14.67
CA PRO A 40 43.55 -0.67 16.09
C PRO A 40 44.70 0.28 16.45
N HIS A 41 44.37 1.37 17.12
CA HIS A 41 45.34 2.40 17.50
C HIS A 41 46.11 2.08 18.80
N ARG A 42 47.36 2.57 18.85
CA ARG A 42 48.21 2.58 20.04
C ARG A 42 47.88 3.79 20.94
N PHE A 43 48.36 3.74 22.19
CA PHE A 43 48.13 4.81 23.18
C PHE A 43 48.48 6.21 22.67
N SER A 44 49.61 6.37 21.99
CA SER A 44 50.09 7.66 21.47
C SER A 44 49.21 8.23 20.37
N GLU A 45 48.61 7.36 19.55
CA GLU A 45 47.73 7.73 18.44
C GLU A 45 46.37 8.16 18.98
N LEU A 46 45.78 7.36 19.88
CA LEU A 46 44.53 7.72 20.55
C LEU A 46 44.64 9.00 21.36
N LEU A 47 45.76 9.22 22.07
CA LEU A 47 46.00 10.47 22.80
C LEU A 47 45.98 11.66 21.83
N LYS A 48 46.64 11.53 20.69
CA LYS A 48 46.70 12.58 19.66
C LYS A 48 45.32 12.86 19.06
N LEU A 49 44.58 11.80 18.68
CA LEU A 49 43.25 11.90 18.07
C LEU A 49 42.21 12.46 19.05
N SER A 50 42.30 12.12 20.33
CA SER A 50 41.34 12.59 21.33
C SER A 50 41.41 14.11 21.60
N GLY A 51 42.53 14.76 21.31
CA GLY A 51 42.76 16.17 21.67
C GLY A 51 42.76 16.46 23.17
N LEU A 52 42.76 15.45 24.03
CA LEU A 52 42.66 15.59 25.48
C LEU A 52 44.04 15.76 26.14
N PRO A 53 44.15 16.51 27.25
CA PRO A 53 45.36 16.50 28.06
C PRO A 53 45.70 15.08 28.55
N LYS A 54 46.97 14.67 28.45
CA LYS A 54 47.44 13.32 28.81
C LYS A 54 46.91 12.76 30.13
N PRO A 55 46.85 13.53 31.25
CA PRO A 55 46.28 13.02 32.51
C PRO A 55 44.77 12.74 32.43
N THR A 56 44.04 13.55 31.65
CA THR A 56 42.59 13.40 31.45
C THR A 56 42.31 12.20 30.55
N PHE A 57 43.04 12.08 29.44
CA PHE A 57 42.95 10.93 28.53
C PHE A 57 43.22 9.61 29.26
N ALA A 58 44.35 9.53 29.98
CA ALA A 58 44.73 8.30 30.69
C ALA A 58 43.68 7.88 31.74
N ARG A 59 43.08 8.85 32.44
CA ARG A 59 42.01 8.58 33.41
C ARG A 59 40.75 8.05 32.73
N ILE A 60 40.32 8.67 31.63
CA ILE A 60 39.13 8.23 30.87
C ILE A 60 39.35 6.86 30.26
N LEU A 61 40.48 6.65 29.56
CA LEU A 61 40.83 5.37 28.94
C LEU A 61 40.88 4.25 29.99
N LYS A 62 41.52 4.50 31.14
CA LYS A 62 41.55 3.53 32.25
C LYS A 62 40.15 3.20 32.78
N THR A 63 39.27 4.20 32.89
CA THR A 63 37.88 3.99 33.28
C THR A 63 37.15 3.14 32.24
N LEU A 64 37.26 3.44 30.95
CA LEU A 64 36.62 2.66 29.89
C LEU A 64 37.10 1.20 29.86
N ILE A 65 38.38 0.97 30.14
CA ILE A 65 38.94 -0.38 30.30
C ILE A 65 38.35 -1.08 31.52
N ALA A 66 38.27 -0.39 32.67
CA ALA A 66 37.72 -0.94 33.90
C ALA A 66 36.23 -1.33 33.77
N PHE A 67 35.46 -0.58 32.97
CA PHE A 67 34.06 -0.92 32.65
C PHE A 67 33.91 -1.92 31.50
N GLY A 68 35.01 -2.45 30.96
CA GLY A 68 35.00 -3.44 29.88
C GLY A 68 34.54 -2.90 28.53
N LEU A 69 34.45 -1.57 28.37
CA LEU A 69 34.06 -0.89 27.13
C LEU A 69 35.26 -0.76 26.17
N VAL A 70 36.48 -0.74 26.67
CA VAL A 70 37.71 -0.79 25.87
C VAL A 70 38.55 -1.98 26.33
N ARG A 71 39.16 -2.69 25.39
CA ARG A 71 40.12 -3.75 25.66
C ARG A 71 41.50 -3.30 25.21
N GLN A 72 42.50 -3.54 26.04
CA GLN A 72 43.91 -3.39 25.68
C GLN A 72 44.49 -4.76 25.35
N ASP A 73 45.17 -4.86 24.21
CA ASP A 73 46.05 -6.00 23.90
C ASP A 73 47.45 -5.67 24.46
N GLU A 74 47.84 -6.32 25.56
CA GLU A 74 49.12 -6.07 26.23
C GLU A 74 50.33 -6.48 25.38
N GLY A 75 50.18 -7.46 24.49
CA GLY A 75 51.26 -7.93 23.62
C GLY A 75 51.53 -6.97 22.46
N LYS A 76 50.49 -6.30 21.96
CA LYS A 76 50.59 -5.38 20.82
C LYS A 76 50.54 -3.90 21.21
N GLY A 77 50.08 -3.55 22.41
CA GLY A 77 49.93 -2.17 22.87
C GLY A 77 48.85 -1.38 22.13
N ILE A 78 47.86 -2.09 21.57
CA ILE A 78 46.72 -1.54 20.82
C ILE A 78 45.44 -1.63 21.65
N TYR A 79 44.48 -0.76 21.34
CA TYR A 79 43.20 -0.68 22.03
C TYR A 79 42.06 -0.91 21.04
N THR A 80 41.12 -1.76 21.41
CA THR A 80 39.90 -2.07 20.64
C THR A 80 38.67 -1.92 21.53
N LEU A 81 37.47 -1.97 20.94
CA LEU A 81 36.24 -2.08 21.73
C LEU A 81 36.28 -3.36 22.59
N GLY A 82 35.73 -3.23 23.80
CA GLY A 82 35.69 -4.30 24.79
C GLY A 82 34.41 -5.14 24.72
N PRO A 83 34.40 -6.32 25.37
CA PRO A 83 33.30 -7.29 25.28
C PRO A 83 31.98 -6.79 25.90
N ARG A 84 32.00 -5.71 26.70
CA ARG A 84 30.80 -5.15 27.31
C ARG A 84 29.77 -4.67 26.29
N PHE A 85 30.20 -4.29 25.08
CA PHE A 85 29.29 -3.93 24.00
C PHE A 85 28.44 -5.12 23.51
N MET A 86 29.02 -6.33 23.46
CA MET A 86 28.27 -7.55 23.17
C MET A 86 27.29 -7.88 24.29
N GLU A 87 27.70 -7.77 25.56
CA GLU A 87 26.79 -8.02 26.70
C GLU A 87 25.60 -7.05 26.73
N LEU A 88 25.85 -5.78 26.39
CA LEU A 88 24.80 -4.76 26.29
C LEU A 88 23.92 -4.99 25.05
N SER A 89 24.48 -5.40 23.92
CA SER A 89 23.69 -5.74 22.73
C SER A 89 22.78 -6.94 23.01
N HIS A 90 23.28 -7.99 23.65
CA HIS A 90 22.48 -9.16 24.07
C HIS A 90 21.32 -8.77 25.02
N LYS A 91 21.54 -7.87 25.98
CA LYS A 91 20.46 -7.40 26.89
C LYS A 91 19.44 -6.48 26.21
N VAL A 92 19.83 -5.74 25.17
CA VAL A 92 18.90 -4.99 24.32
C VAL A 92 18.10 -5.96 23.43
N TRP A 93 18.72 -7.06 23.00
CA TRP A 93 18.10 -8.12 22.19
C TRP A 93 17.17 -9.06 22.96
N ASP A 94 17.29 -9.19 24.29
CA ASP A 94 16.36 -9.98 25.14
C ASP A 94 14.90 -9.44 25.15
N THR A 95 14.64 -8.27 24.56
CA THR A 95 13.29 -7.74 24.37
C THR A 95 12.72 -8.24 23.03
N PHE A 96 12.16 -9.46 23.02
CA PHE A 96 11.66 -10.16 21.81
C PHE A 96 12.74 -10.21 20.71
N ASP A 97 13.59 -11.24 20.74
CA ASP A 97 14.69 -11.41 19.78
C ASP A 97 14.15 -11.72 18.37
N LEU A 98 13.69 -10.67 17.69
CA LEU A 98 13.16 -10.69 16.33
C LEU A 98 14.20 -11.26 15.35
N SER A 99 15.47 -11.02 15.62
CA SER A 99 16.62 -11.57 14.90
C SER A 99 16.63 -13.10 14.96
N SER A 100 16.54 -13.69 16.16
CA SER A 100 16.51 -15.15 16.32
C SER A 100 15.33 -15.82 15.60
N VAL A 101 14.15 -15.19 15.59
CA VAL A 101 12.94 -15.75 14.99
C VAL A 101 12.94 -15.58 13.47
N ALA A 102 13.43 -14.44 12.98
CA ALA A 102 13.41 -14.11 11.56
C ALA A 102 14.54 -14.77 10.77
N GLY A 103 15.65 -15.16 11.40
CA GLY A 103 16.86 -15.64 10.71
C GLY A 103 16.62 -16.80 9.72
N SER A 104 15.71 -17.73 10.04
CA SER A 104 15.35 -18.84 9.14
C SER A 104 14.58 -18.38 7.89
N GLU A 105 13.67 -17.41 8.04
CA GLU A 105 12.95 -16.82 6.91
C GLU A 105 13.85 -15.93 6.06
N LEU A 106 14.78 -15.18 6.66
CA LEU A 106 15.77 -14.39 5.92
C LEU A 106 16.60 -15.29 5.00
N GLN A 107 17.11 -16.40 5.53
CA GLN A 107 17.90 -17.36 4.74
C GLN A 107 17.07 -17.94 3.60
N ARG A 108 15.87 -18.46 3.90
CA ARG A 108 14.98 -19.05 2.89
C ARG A 108 14.63 -18.06 1.78
N LEU A 109 14.27 -16.82 2.14
CA LEU A 109 13.93 -15.79 1.16
C LEU A 109 15.13 -15.41 0.29
N SER A 110 16.32 -15.35 0.87
CA SER A 110 17.55 -15.06 0.12
C SER A 110 17.87 -16.19 -0.86
N ASP A 111 17.69 -17.45 -0.45
CA ASP A 111 17.88 -18.62 -1.30
C ASP A 111 16.81 -18.71 -2.41
N ASP A 112 15.56 -18.39 -2.11
CA ASP A 112 14.46 -18.46 -3.08
C ASP A 112 14.52 -17.31 -4.10
N LEU A 113 14.84 -16.09 -3.65
CA LEU A 113 14.81 -14.87 -4.47
C LEU A 113 16.16 -14.56 -5.12
N GLN A 114 17.27 -15.10 -4.59
CA GLN A 114 18.63 -14.77 -5.02
C GLN A 114 18.97 -13.28 -4.92
N GLU A 115 18.36 -12.58 -3.96
CA GLU A 115 18.58 -11.15 -3.68
C GLU A 115 18.97 -10.93 -2.21
N THR A 116 19.36 -9.70 -1.87
CA THR A 116 19.74 -9.30 -0.51
C THR A 116 18.48 -9.15 0.35
N VAL A 117 18.38 -9.90 1.44
CA VAL A 117 17.29 -9.85 2.41
C VAL A 117 17.80 -9.27 3.72
N THR A 118 17.08 -8.30 4.26
CA THR A 118 17.48 -7.57 5.47
C THR A 118 16.36 -7.54 6.50
N LEU A 119 16.76 -7.59 7.77
CA LEU A 119 15.90 -7.29 8.91
C LEU A 119 16.26 -5.90 9.43
N CYS A 120 15.24 -5.06 9.58
CA CYS A 120 15.42 -3.66 9.89
C CYS A 120 14.58 -3.23 11.10
N ARG A 121 14.99 -2.15 11.76
CA ARG A 121 14.18 -1.46 12.77
C ARG A 121 14.19 0.04 12.54
N LEU A 122 13.11 0.71 12.92
CA LEU A 122 13.03 2.17 12.92
C LEU A 122 13.81 2.74 14.11
N ASP A 123 14.69 3.68 13.83
CA ASP A 123 15.43 4.46 14.81
C ASP A 123 15.29 5.95 14.45
N GLU A 124 14.37 6.62 15.15
CA GLU A 124 13.92 7.98 14.83
C GLU A 124 13.45 8.11 13.36
N ASP A 125 14.10 8.96 12.56
CA ASP A 125 13.81 9.19 11.14
C ASP A 125 14.65 8.32 10.19
N ARG A 126 15.37 7.34 10.75
CA ARG A 126 16.24 6.42 10.02
C ARG A 126 15.88 4.97 10.27
N VAL A 127 16.40 4.10 9.41
CA VAL A 127 16.28 2.66 9.49
C VAL A 127 17.64 2.08 9.84
N LEU A 128 17.70 1.26 10.89
CA LEU A 128 18.87 0.51 11.28
C LEU A 128 18.79 -0.91 10.73
N TYR A 129 19.81 -1.34 9.99
CA TYR A 129 19.95 -2.74 9.56
C TYR A 129 20.44 -3.61 10.72
N LEU A 130 19.65 -4.62 11.08
CA LEU A 130 19.93 -5.55 12.17
C LEU A 130 20.58 -6.84 11.67
N GLU A 131 20.11 -7.36 10.54
CA GLU A 131 20.64 -8.55 9.90
C GLU A 131 20.54 -8.47 8.39
N GLU A 132 21.38 -9.26 7.73
CA GLU A 132 21.47 -9.36 6.27
C GLU A 132 21.76 -10.83 5.89
N ARG A 133 21.14 -11.27 4.78
CA ARG A 133 21.44 -12.52 4.07
C ARG A 133 21.39 -12.24 2.56
N SER A 134 22.43 -12.62 1.84
CA SER A 134 22.52 -12.45 0.38
C SER A 134 22.64 -13.79 -0.31
N GLY A 135 21.98 -13.91 -1.47
CA GLY A 135 22.10 -15.07 -2.34
C GLY A 135 23.49 -15.16 -2.98
N GLN A 136 23.74 -16.25 -3.70
CA GLN A 136 25.01 -16.42 -4.40
C GLN A 136 25.02 -15.60 -5.70
N GLY A 137 25.69 -14.43 -5.71
CA GLY A 137 25.84 -13.63 -6.93
C GLY A 137 26.12 -12.15 -6.70
N LEU A 138 25.91 -11.34 -7.76
CA LEU A 138 25.99 -9.87 -7.69
C LEU A 138 24.76 -9.33 -6.95
N ALA A 139 24.92 -9.11 -5.64
CA ALA A 139 23.88 -8.64 -4.73
C ALA A 139 24.17 -7.20 -4.26
N VAL A 140 23.13 -6.50 -3.81
CA VAL A 140 23.28 -5.17 -3.20
C VAL A 140 23.88 -5.36 -1.81
N ARG A 141 25.07 -4.81 -1.58
CA ARG A 141 25.73 -4.95 -0.29
C ARG A 141 25.11 -4.00 0.74
N VAL A 142 24.78 -4.54 1.91
CA VAL A 142 24.25 -3.81 3.06
C VAL A 142 25.12 -4.11 4.27
N ASP A 143 25.51 -3.07 5.02
CA ASP A 143 26.31 -3.23 6.23
C ASP A 143 25.41 -3.26 7.48
N VAL A 144 25.49 -4.34 8.26
CA VAL A 144 24.75 -4.46 9.52
C VAL A 144 25.22 -3.38 10.50
N GLY A 145 24.28 -2.69 11.16
CA GLY A 145 24.53 -1.54 12.02
C GLY A 145 24.49 -0.19 11.29
N GLN A 146 24.47 -0.17 9.95
CA GLN A 146 24.31 1.06 9.18
C GLN A 146 22.90 1.64 9.34
N LYS A 147 22.82 2.98 9.39
CA LYS A 147 21.55 3.73 9.38
C LYS A 147 21.31 4.39 8.03
N VAL A 148 20.12 4.20 7.47
CA VAL A 148 19.69 4.77 6.18
C VAL A 148 18.41 5.61 6.32
N PRO A 149 18.13 6.57 5.43
CA PRO A 149 16.93 7.42 5.50
C PRO A 149 15.63 6.60 5.44
N ALA A 150 14.67 6.91 6.32
CA ALA A 150 13.41 6.18 6.33
C ALA A 150 12.49 6.53 5.15
N HIS A 151 12.51 7.79 4.67
CA HIS A 151 11.61 8.23 3.59
C HIS A 151 12.01 7.72 2.20
N ALA A 152 13.28 7.37 1.99
CA ALA A 152 13.80 6.97 0.68
C ALA A 152 13.98 5.43 0.55
N THR A 153 13.67 4.65 1.59
CA THR A 153 13.87 3.20 1.61
C THR A 153 12.55 2.46 1.78
N ALA A 154 12.36 1.31 1.11
CA ALA A 154 11.15 0.52 1.29
C ALA A 154 10.95 0.11 2.77
N ALA A 155 12.03 -0.29 3.46
CA ALA A 155 11.99 -0.66 4.88
C ALA A 155 11.49 0.49 5.76
N GLY A 156 12.00 1.70 5.54
CA GLY A 156 11.59 2.87 6.29
C GLY A 156 10.15 3.27 6.02
N LYS A 157 9.75 3.31 4.76
CA LYS A 157 8.36 3.59 4.38
C LYS A 157 7.39 2.53 4.92
N ALA A 158 7.76 1.25 4.93
CA ALA A 158 6.99 0.19 5.58
C ALA A 158 6.84 0.44 7.09
N LEU A 159 7.94 0.74 7.79
CA LEU A 159 7.92 1.03 9.23
C LEU A 159 7.08 2.26 9.59
N LEU A 160 7.20 3.34 8.79
CA LEU A 160 6.44 4.57 8.96
C LEU A 160 4.95 4.36 8.69
N ALA A 161 4.61 3.57 7.67
CA ALA A 161 3.23 3.32 7.29
C ALA A 161 2.44 2.68 8.43
N PHE A 162 3.01 1.79 9.25
CA PHE A 162 2.24 1.13 10.30
C PHE A 162 2.34 1.79 11.69
N GLN A 163 3.02 2.94 11.81
CA GLN A 163 3.05 3.71 13.06
C GLN A 163 1.65 4.23 13.44
N ASP A 164 1.40 4.37 14.75
CA ASP A 164 0.25 5.11 15.22
C ASP A 164 0.25 6.57 14.71
N PRO A 165 -0.92 7.20 14.51
CA PRO A 165 -1.00 8.54 13.94
C PRO A 165 -0.25 9.63 14.71
N THR A 166 -0.08 9.48 16.03
CA THR A 166 0.62 10.47 16.87
C THR A 166 2.13 10.35 16.67
N THR A 167 2.65 9.12 16.69
CA THR A 167 4.06 8.85 16.43
C THR A 167 4.46 9.23 15.02
N LEU A 168 3.65 8.87 14.01
CA LEU A 168 3.91 9.22 12.62
C LEU A 168 4.03 10.75 12.42
N ARG A 169 3.08 11.53 12.98
CA ARG A 169 3.12 13.00 12.90
C ARG A 169 4.39 13.57 13.51
N ARG A 170 4.80 13.07 14.68
CA ARG A 170 6.05 13.50 15.34
C ARG A 170 7.28 13.19 14.49
N LEU A 171 7.34 12.01 13.89
CA LEU A 171 8.44 11.62 13.01
C LEU A 171 8.50 12.52 11.77
N LEU A 172 7.37 12.74 11.10
CA LEU A 172 7.28 13.59 9.90
C LEU A 172 7.58 15.08 10.19
N GLN A 173 7.36 15.56 11.42
CA GLN A 173 7.72 16.93 11.80
C GLN A 173 9.25 17.12 11.83
N ASN A 174 9.98 16.11 12.30
CA ASN A 174 11.43 16.20 12.52
C ASN A 174 12.26 15.69 11.32
N MET A 175 11.63 14.98 10.39
CA MET A 175 12.29 14.38 9.24
C MET A 175 12.61 15.41 8.15
N SER A 176 13.84 15.34 7.62
CA SER A 176 14.26 16.10 6.44
C SER A 176 14.30 15.22 5.19
N LEU A 177 13.45 15.54 4.22
CA LEU A 177 13.26 14.78 2.99
C LEU A 177 14.31 15.16 1.92
N HIS A 178 15.57 14.80 2.18
CA HIS A 178 16.66 15.03 1.22
C HIS A 178 16.45 14.18 -0.04
N SER A 179 16.76 14.75 -1.21
CA SER A 179 16.85 14.02 -2.47
C SER A 179 18.19 13.26 -2.53
N PHE A 180 18.11 11.97 -2.86
CA PHE A 180 19.26 11.11 -3.13
C PHE A 180 19.36 10.76 -4.62
N THR A 181 18.21 10.71 -5.29
CA THR A 181 18.03 10.48 -6.72
C THR A 181 16.86 11.33 -7.23
N ASP A 182 16.66 11.32 -8.56
CA ASP A 182 15.51 11.98 -9.20
C ASP A 182 14.17 11.34 -8.83
N GLN A 183 14.17 10.10 -8.31
CA GLN A 183 12.98 9.36 -7.89
C GLN A 183 12.68 9.55 -6.39
N THR A 184 13.56 10.19 -5.62
CA THR A 184 13.35 10.36 -4.18
C THR A 184 12.11 11.20 -3.90
N ILE A 185 11.21 10.69 -3.03
CA ILE A 185 10.09 11.46 -2.51
C ILE A 185 10.62 12.61 -1.63
N THR A 186 10.38 13.85 -2.04
CA THR A 186 10.86 15.07 -1.34
C THR A 186 9.75 15.91 -0.71
N SER A 187 8.48 15.56 -0.95
CA SER A 187 7.29 16.22 -0.37
C SER A 187 6.67 15.36 0.72
N LYS A 188 6.19 16.01 1.79
CA LYS A 188 5.47 15.31 2.87
C LYS A 188 4.12 14.78 2.40
N GLU A 189 3.46 15.51 1.52
CA GLU A 189 2.20 15.14 0.90
C GLU A 189 2.37 13.88 0.07
N GLN A 190 3.40 13.83 -0.78
CA GLN A 190 3.72 12.64 -1.59
C GLN A 190 4.12 11.45 -0.72
N LEU A 191 4.91 11.67 0.34
CA LEU A 191 5.25 10.60 1.29
C LEU A 191 4.00 10.07 1.99
N LEU A 192 3.10 10.93 2.47
CA LEU A 192 1.84 10.50 3.10
C LEU A 192 0.94 9.72 2.14
N ALA A 193 0.91 10.11 0.86
CA ALA A 193 0.20 9.36 -0.18
C ALA A 193 0.79 7.97 -0.36
N ASP A 194 2.12 7.86 -0.47
CA ASP A 194 2.79 6.56 -0.58
C ASP A 194 2.59 5.69 0.68
N LEU A 195 2.71 6.27 1.88
CA LEU A 195 2.42 5.54 3.13
C LEU A 195 0.97 5.03 3.19
N THR A 196 0.02 5.76 2.63
CA THR A 196 -1.39 5.33 2.53
C THR A 196 -1.55 4.17 1.56
N LEU A 197 -0.88 4.22 0.40
CA LEU A 197 -0.81 3.11 -0.55
C LEU A 197 -0.16 1.88 0.09
N ILE A 198 0.90 2.05 0.88
CA ILE A 198 1.59 0.99 1.60
C ILE A 198 0.67 0.32 2.62
N ARG A 199 -0.11 1.09 3.40
CA ARG A 199 -1.11 0.54 4.33
C ARG A 199 -2.16 -0.29 3.59
N ALA A 200 -2.68 0.23 2.47
CA ALA A 200 -3.69 -0.44 1.67
C ALA A 200 -3.15 -1.73 1.03
N ARG A 201 -1.94 -1.68 0.47
CA ARG A 201 -1.33 -2.80 -0.25
C ARG A 201 -0.73 -3.85 0.69
N GLY A 202 -0.19 -3.42 1.83
CA GLY A 202 0.47 -4.24 2.84
C GLY A 202 2.00 -4.32 2.73
N TYR A 203 2.60 -3.70 1.71
CA TYR A 203 4.05 -3.66 1.53
C TYR A 203 4.50 -2.37 0.82
N ALA A 204 5.70 -1.94 1.16
CA ALA A 204 6.40 -0.81 0.59
C ALA A 204 7.25 -1.20 -0.61
N ILE A 205 7.36 -0.26 -1.54
CA ILE A 205 8.21 -0.34 -2.72
C ILE A 205 9.08 0.91 -2.71
N SER A 206 10.34 0.76 -3.06
CA SER A 206 11.23 1.87 -3.37
C SER A 206 11.91 1.57 -4.71
N LEU A 207 11.62 2.42 -5.70
CA LEU A 207 12.14 2.30 -7.06
C LEU A 207 13.24 3.35 -7.27
N GLU A 208 14.49 2.94 -7.11
CA GLU A 208 15.67 3.80 -7.25
C GLU A 208 15.61 5.09 -6.39
N GLU A 209 14.89 5.09 -5.27
CA GLU A 209 14.67 6.30 -4.45
C GLU A 209 15.85 6.67 -3.55
N HIS A 210 16.63 5.68 -3.09
CA HIS A 210 17.82 5.90 -2.24
C HIS A 210 19.12 5.77 -3.04
N PHE A 211 19.20 4.78 -3.93
CA PHE A 211 20.34 4.57 -4.81
C PHE A 211 19.85 4.29 -6.23
N ALA A 212 20.47 4.96 -7.21
CA ALA A 212 20.22 4.68 -8.62
C ALA A 212 20.59 3.22 -8.94
N GLY A 213 19.76 2.55 -9.72
CA GLY A 213 19.90 1.14 -10.09
C GLY A 213 19.53 0.12 -9.02
N VAL A 214 18.96 0.55 -7.87
CA VAL A 214 18.55 -0.36 -6.78
C VAL A 214 17.06 -0.21 -6.50
N ASN A 215 16.33 -1.32 -6.60
CA ASN A 215 14.95 -1.41 -6.16
C ASN A 215 14.86 -2.19 -4.85
N SER A 216 13.85 -1.86 -4.04
CA SER A 216 13.59 -2.61 -2.81
C SER A 216 12.10 -2.77 -2.53
N VAL A 217 11.75 -3.86 -1.85
CA VAL A 217 10.40 -4.15 -1.40
C VAL A 217 10.47 -4.53 0.08
N ALA A 218 9.56 -4.02 0.90
CA ALA A 218 9.57 -4.30 2.33
C ALA A 218 8.19 -4.43 2.94
N VAL A 219 8.11 -5.17 4.05
CA VAL A 219 6.90 -5.31 4.86
C VAL A 219 7.21 -4.99 6.32
N ALA A 220 6.28 -4.35 7.01
CA ALA A 220 6.37 -4.18 8.45
C ALA A 220 6.04 -5.50 9.15
N ILE A 221 6.90 -5.88 10.09
CA ILE A 221 6.64 -6.96 11.04
C ILE A 221 5.92 -6.32 12.22
N THR A 222 4.64 -6.64 12.41
CA THR A 222 3.80 -6.04 13.45
C THR A 222 3.63 -6.93 14.67
N GLY A 223 3.64 -6.31 15.85
CA GLY A 223 3.30 -6.96 17.11
C GLY A 223 1.80 -7.26 17.22
N LYS A 224 1.40 -7.87 18.34
CA LYS A 224 -0.02 -8.19 18.63
C LYS A 224 -0.91 -6.96 18.75
N ASP A 225 -0.31 -5.82 19.09
CA ASP A 225 -0.94 -4.50 19.19
C ASP A 225 -1.03 -3.76 17.85
N GLY A 226 -0.57 -4.38 16.76
CA GLY A 226 -0.53 -3.78 15.43
C GLY A 226 0.63 -2.80 15.21
N GLN A 227 1.47 -2.56 16.22
CA GLN A 227 2.62 -1.67 16.08
C GLN A 227 3.79 -2.36 15.37
N PRO A 228 4.53 -1.67 14.49
CA PRO A 228 5.67 -2.25 13.80
C PRO A 228 6.84 -2.43 14.77
N VAL A 229 7.28 -3.69 14.95
CA VAL A 229 8.45 -4.06 15.76
C VAL A 229 9.73 -4.15 14.93
N GLY A 230 9.59 -4.29 13.61
CA GLY A 230 10.69 -4.32 12.64
C GLY A 230 10.14 -4.35 11.22
N ALA A 231 11.02 -4.50 10.24
CA ALA A 231 10.65 -4.71 8.85
C ALA A 231 11.55 -5.75 8.19
N LEU A 232 10.95 -6.51 7.29
CA LEU A 232 11.64 -7.45 6.41
C LEU A 232 11.70 -6.83 5.03
N ALA A 233 12.90 -6.70 4.45
CA ALA A 233 13.11 -6.03 3.18
C ALA A 233 14.00 -6.84 2.24
N VAL A 234 13.69 -6.80 0.94
CA VAL A 234 14.49 -7.35 -0.15
C VAL A 234 15.02 -6.19 -0.97
N LEU A 235 16.32 -6.21 -1.29
CA LEU A 235 17.02 -5.23 -2.10
C LEU A 235 17.74 -5.93 -3.24
N GLY A 236 17.70 -5.35 -4.43
CA GLY A 236 18.33 -5.92 -5.61
C GLY A 236 18.46 -4.92 -6.76
N PRO A 237 19.21 -5.26 -7.81
CA PRO A 237 19.37 -4.40 -8.99
C PRO A 237 18.02 -4.16 -9.67
N SER A 238 17.77 -2.92 -10.12
CA SER A 238 16.51 -2.56 -10.79
C SER A 238 16.26 -3.35 -12.10
N SER A 239 17.33 -3.85 -12.72
CA SER A 239 17.27 -4.74 -13.89
C SER A 239 16.68 -6.13 -13.61
N ARG A 240 16.75 -6.62 -12.36
CA ARG A 240 16.17 -7.91 -11.95
C ARG A 240 14.88 -7.73 -11.16
N MET A 241 14.85 -6.75 -10.27
CA MET A 241 13.66 -6.38 -9.49
C MET A 241 12.76 -5.41 -10.26
N THR A 242 12.25 -5.86 -11.39
CA THR A 242 11.35 -5.09 -12.27
C THR A 242 9.94 -4.96 -11.67
N GLU A 243 9.11 -4.07 -12.24
CA GLU A 243 7.69 -3.92 -11.84
C GLU A 243 6.90 -5.24 -11.83
N GLY A 244 7.21 -6.16 -12.74
CA GLY A 244 6.59 -7.48 -12.79
C GLY A 244 6.95 -8.37 -11.59
N GLN A 245 8.11 -8.15 -10.95
CA GLN A 245 8.64 -8.96 -9.86
C GLN A 245 8.43 -8.36 -8.47
N ILE A 246 8.41 -7.04 -8.34
CA ILE A 246 8.28 -6.37 -7.03
C ILE A 246 6.98 -6.73 -6.30
N HIS A 247 5.86 -6.84 -7.00
CA HIS A 247 4.57 -7.19 -6.40
C HIS A 247 4.51 -8.66 -5.93
N PRO A 248 4.97 -9.66 -6.72
CA PRO A 248 5.21 -11.01 -6.23
C PRO A 248 6.09 -11.08 -4.98
N ILE A 249 7.23 -10.39 -4.97
CA ILE A 249 8.15 -10.35 -3.82
C ILE A 249 7.44 -9.79 -2.59
N GLY A 250 6.71 -8.68 -2.73
CA GLY A 250 5.95 -8.07 -1.63
C GLY A 250 4.93 -9.03 -0.98
N ARG A 251 4.27 -9.87 -1.78
CA ARG A 251 3.34 -10.90 -1.26
C ARG A 251 4.06 -12.00 -0.49
N GLU A 252 5.20 -12.44 -0.98
CA GLU A 252 6.01 -13.46 -0.29
C GLU A 252 6.56 -12.91 1.03
N LEU A 253 7.01 -11.65 1.05
CA LEU A 253 7.42 -10.97 2.27
C LEU A 253 6.28 -10.86 3.29
N MET A 254 5.07 -10.51 2.87
CA MET A 254 3.90 -10.51 3.76
C MET A 254 3.63 -11.90 4.37
N ALA A 255 3.79 -12.96 3.59
CA ALA A 255 3.63 -14.33 4.09
C ALA A 255 4.73 -14.69 5.12
N ALA A 256 5.97 -14.30 4.86
CA ALA A 256 7.09 -14.49 5.77
C ALA A 256 6.91 -13.70 7.08
N ALA A 257 6.52 -12.43 7.01
CA ALA A 257 6.26 -11.60 8.20
C ALA A 257 5.19 -12.23 9.12
N ARG A 258 4.15 -12.85 8.55
CA ARG A 258 3.13 -13.59 9.31
C ARG A 258 3.69 -14.84 10.00
N ARG A 259 4.61 -15.57 9.35
CA ARG A 259 5.28 -16.73 9.95
C ARG A 259 6.20 -16.32 11.10
N ILE A 260 6.85 -15.15 11.00
CA ILE A 260 7.71 -14.60 12.05
C ILE A 260 6.91 -14.23 13.31
N THR A 261 5.77 -13.55 13.16
CA THR A 261 5.02 -13.04 14.33
C THR A 261 3.99 -14.03 14.88
N GLY A 262 3.57 -15.01 14.07
CA GLY A 262 2.43 -15.88 14.38
C GLY A 262 1.10 -15.12 14.48
N VAL A 263 1.10 -13.83 14.14
CA VAL A 263 -0.05 -12.93 14.24
C VAL A 263 -0.63 -12.75 12.84
N ALA A 264 -1.89 -13.12 12.66
CA ALA A 264 -2.67 -12.86 11.44
C ALA A 264 -3.08 -11.36 11.30
N GLY A 265 -2.28 -10.45 11.83
CA GLY A 265 -2.64 -9.09 12.21
C GLY A 265 -2.70 -8.09 11.06
N ALA A 266 -3.82 -8.11 10.36
CA ALA A 266 -4.73 -6.99 10.16
C ALA A 266 -6.00 -7.66 9.64
N VAL A 267 -7.19 -7.25 10.09
CA VAL A 267 -8.46 -7.73 9.53
C VAL A 267 -8.52 -7.26 8.08
N ALA A 268 -7.87 -8.00 7.20
CA ALA A 268 -8.04 -7.86 5.79
C ALA A 268 -9.39 -8.49 5.48
N ILE A 269 -10.20 -7.80 4.68
CA ILE A 269 -11.36 -8.37 3.98
C ILE A 269 -10.97 -9.64 3.18
N SER A 270 -9.66 -9.90 3.01
CA SER A 270 -9.08 -11.12 2.49
C SER A 270 -9.25 -12.32 3.43
N SER A 271 -10.36 -13.04 3.26
CA SER A 271 -10.44 -14.45 3.62
C SER A 271 -9.52 -15.30 2.71
N GLN A 272 -9.24 -16.54 3.08
CA GLN A 272 -8.75 -17.51 2.07
C GLN A 272 -9.92 -17.75 1.11
N PRO A 273 -9.73 -17.58 -0.22
CA PRO A 273 -10.81 -17.82 -1.17
C PRO A 273 -11.37 -19.23 -0.98
N ARG A 274 -12.69 -19.38 -1.12
CA ARG A 274 -13.30 -20.70 -1.04
C ARG A 274 -12.67 -21.64 -2.08
N PRO A 275 -12.49 -22.93 -1.79
CA PRO A 275 -12.11 -23.90 -2.80
C PRO A 275 -13.10 -23.86 -3.97
N ARG A 276 -12.60 -23.86 -5.20
CA ARG A 276 -13.43 -23.78 -6.40
C ARG A 276 -14.31 -25.04 -6.50
N THR A 277 -15.61 -24.89 -6.26
CA THR A 277 -16.54 -26.03 -6.16
C THR A 277 -16.97 -26.63 -7.50
N ASN A 278 -16.85 -25.89 -8.61
CA ASN A 278 -17.31 -26.37 -9.91
C ASN A 278 -16.37 -25.93 -11.04
N ARG A 279 -15.64 -26.88 -11.64
CA ARG A 279 -14.81 -26.63 -12.83
C ARG A 279 -15.60 -26.72 -14.14
N ALA A 280 -16.81 -27.29 -14.11
CA ALA A 280 -17.52 -27.75 -15.30
C ALA A 280 -18.55 -26.76 -15.90
N ASN A 281 -19.00 -25.75 -15.15
CA ASN A 281 -20.05 -24.81 -15.58
C ASN A 281 -19.53 -23.38 -15.77
N MET A 282 -18.44 -23.18 -16.52
CA MET A 282 -18.14 -21.83 -16.99
C MET A 282 -19.24 -21.40 -17.95
N ALA A 283 -19.89 -20.25 -17.68
CA ALA A 283 -20.81 -19.65 -18.63
C ALA A 283 -20.06 -19.47 -19.95
N LYS A 284 -20.56 -20.06 -21.05
CA LYS A 284 -19.97 -19.88 -22.37
C LYS A 284 -20.72 -18.77 -23.12
N PRO A 285 -20.02 -17.80 -23.71
CA PRO A 285 -18.56 -17.61 -23.72
C PRO A 285 -18.15 -16.50 -22.72
N LEU A 286 -17.78 -16.84 -21.49
CA LEU A 286 -16.97 -15.97 -20.64
C LEU A 286 -15.55 -15.92 -21.22
N GLU A 287 -15.05 -14.73 -21.53
CA GLU A 287 -13.75 -14.50 -22.16
C GLU A 287 -12.89 -13.58 -21.29
N CYS A 288 -11.59 -13.87 -21.17
CA CYS A 288 -10.64 -12.92 -20.59
C CYS A 288 -10.06 -12.08 -21.73
N VAL A 289 -10.56 -10.85 -21.87
CA VAL A 289 -10.17 -9.94 -22.96
C VAL A 289 -8.88 -9.18 -22.69
N LEU A 290 -8.49 -9.07 -21.42
CA LEU A 290 -7.24 -8.42 -21.01
C LEU A 290 -6.67 -9.10 -19.76
N PRO A 291 -5.64 -9.95 -19.87
CA PRO A 291 -4.96 -10.57 -18.72
C PRO A 291 -3.98 -9.58 -18.05
N TRP A 292 -4.46 -8.40 -17.64
CA TRP A 292 -3.65 -7.28 -17.14
C TRP A 292 -2.85 -7.62 -15.88
N GLY A 293 -3.40 -8.47 -15.01
CA GLY A 293 -2.79 -8.79 -13.73
C GLY A 293 -2.89 -7.63 -12.72
N ALA A 294 -3.98 -6.86 -12.77
CA ALA A 294 -4.30 -5.78 -11.85
C ALA A 294 -4.16 -6.22 -10.40
N GLN A 295 -3.54 -5.39 -9.55
CA GLN A 295 -3.50 -5.65 -8.12
C GLN A 295 -4.91 -5.59 -7.55
N LEU A 296 -5.66 -4.52 -7.84
CA LEU A 296 -7.06 -4.38 -7.48
C LEU A 296 -7.79 -3.61 -8.58
N GLY A 297 -8.22 -4.33 -9.62
CA GLY A 297 -9.00 -3.75 -10.72
C GLY A 297 -10.41 -3.43 -10.26
N GLU A 298 -10.90 -2.21 -10.45
CA GLU A 298 -12.19 -1.74 -9.91
C GLU A 298 -12.89 -0.76 -10.86
N SER A 299 -14.14 -0.42 -10.51
CA SER A 299 -14.94 0.65 -11.13
C SER A 299 -14.94 0.65 -12.67
N PRO A 300 -15.28 -0.47 -13.34
CA PRO A 300 -15.43 -0.46 -14.77
C PRO A 300 -16.63 0.40 -15.16
N VAL A 301 -16.43 1.29 -16.13
CA VAL A 301 -17.45 2.17 -16.67
C VAL A 301 -17.30 2.28 -18.18
N TRP A 302 -18.41 2.07 -18.88
CA TRP A 302 -18.45 2.19 -20.33
C TRP A 302 -18.65 3.65 -20.74
N HIS A 303 -17.77 4.15 -21.61
CA HIS A 303 -17.91 5.45 -22.24
C HIS A 303 -18.50 5.28 -23.64
N SER A 304 -19.78 5.57 -23.80
CA SER A 304 -20.50 5.38 -25.08
C SER A 304 -19.95 6.27 -26.21
N GLY A 305 -19.55 7.52 -25.91
CA GLY A 305 -18.96 8.42 -26.91
C GLY A 305 -17.63 7.94 -27.51
N GLU A 306 -16.76 7.31 -26.73
CA GLU A 306 -15.47 6.77 -27.19
C GLU A 306 -15.54 5.29 -27.59
N ASN A 307 -16.60 4.57 -27.21
CA ASN A 307 -16.69 3.10 -27.26
C ASN A 307 -15.54 2.40 -26.54
N LYS A 308 -15.18 2.90 -25.35
CA LYS A 308 -14.10 2.37 -24.52
C LYS A 308 -14.55 2.10 -23.10
N LEU A 309 -13.87 1.18 -22.44
CA LEU A 309 -14.05 0.89 -21.04
C LEU A 309 -12.99 1.60 -20.21
N TYR A 310 -13.41 2.49 -19.31
CA TYR A 310 -12.54 3.03 -18.27
C TYR A 310 -12.65 2.15 -17.02
N TRP A 311 -11.54 2.01 -16.30
CA TRP A 311 -11.47 1.26 -15.05
C TRP A 311 -10.22 1.69 -14.28
N VAL A 312 -10.03 1.22 -13.04
CA VAL A 312 -8.88 1.62 -12.23
C VAL A 312 -8.14 0.41 -11.67
N ASP A 313 -6.82 0.52 -11.44
CA ASP A 313 -6.10 -0.34 -10.51
C ASP A 313 -5.78 0.46 -9.25
N ILE A 314 -6.46 0.13 -8.15
CA ILE A 314 -6.35 0.89 -6.89
C ILE A 314 -4.94 0.78 -6.30
N LEU A 315 -4.31 -0.40 -6.38
CA LEU A 315 -3.08 -0.72 -5.65
C LEU A 315 -1.81 -0.63 -6.52
N LYS A 316 -1.97 -0.60 -7.84
CA LYS A 316 -1.01 0.02 -8.78
C LYS A 316 -1.69 1.29 -9.32
N PRO A 317 -1.65 2.40 -8.57
CA PRO A 317 -2.60 3.51 -8.62
C PRO A 317 -2.72 4.12 -10.02
N SER A 318 -3.62 3.57 -10.84
CA SER A 318 -3.72 3.96 -12.24
C SER A 318 -5.15 3.95 -12.73
N VAL A 319 -5.44 4.87 -13.66
CA VAL A 319 -6.66 4.88 -14.45
C VAL A 319 -6.35 4.22 -15.78
N CYS A 320 -7.13 3.21 -16.15
CA CYS A 320 -6.95 2.43 -17.36
C CYS A 320 -8.09 2.70 -18.36
N ARG A 321 -7.75 2.63 -19.64
CA ARG A 321 -8.69 2.78 -20.76
C ARG A 321 -8.49 1.64 -21.75
N PHE A 322 -9.44 0.70 -21.73
CA PHE A 322 -9.45 -0.47 -22.60
C PHE A 322 -10.27 -0.20 -23.86
N ASP A 323 -9.66 -0.49 -25.01
CA ASP A 323 -10.29 -0.42 -26.33
C ASP A 323 -10.64 -1.84 -26.81
N PRO A 324 -11.93 -2.20 -26.85
CA PRO A 324 -12.34 -3.55 -27.25
C PRO A 324 -12.16 -3.82 -28.76
N GLN A 325 -11.98 -2.79 -29.61
CA GLN A 325 -11.77 -2.99 -31.04
C GLN A 325 -10.33 -3.42 -31.33
N THR A 326 -9.36 -2.84 -30.61
CA THR A 326 -7.93 -3.12 -30.80
C THR A 326 -7.37 -4.12 -29.80
N GLY A 327 -8.05 -4.29 -28.64
CA GLY A 327 -7.54 -5.02 -27.49
C GLY A 327 -6.47 -4.27 -26.68
N SER A 328 -6.21 -3.00 -26.98
CA SER A 328 -5.20 -2.21 -26.27
C SER A 328 -5.73 -1.65 -24.95
N ASN A 329 -4.84 -1.48 -23.96
CA ASN A 329 -5.14 -0.82 -22.69
C ASN A 329 -4.13 0.28 -22.43
N ASP A 330 -4.58 1.53 -22.48
CA ASP A 330 -3.81 2.68 -22.02
C ASP A 330 -3.89 2.77 -20.50
N SER A 331 -2.87 3.28 -19.82
CA SER A 331 -2.88 3.51 -18.38
C SER A 331 -2.19 4.81 -18.00
N CYS A 332 -2.79 5.55 -17.07
CA CYS A 332 -2.23 6.75 -16.46
C CYS A 332 -2.00 6.48 -14.97
N ASP A 333 -0.75 6.49 -14.52
CA ASP A 333 -0.42 6.46 -13.08
C ASP A 333 -0.81 7.79 -12.44
N VAL A 334 -1.50 7.73 -11.30
CA VAL A 334 -1.97 8.91 -10.55
C VAL A 334 -1.28 9.08 -9.20
N GLY A 335 -0.35 8.20 -8.84
CA GLY A 335 0.54 8.31 -7.68
C GLY A 335 -0.12 8.15 -6.31
N LYS A 336 -1.43 7.91 -6.25
CA LYS A 336 -2.23 7.80 -5.03
C LYS A 336 -3.40 6.85 -5.22
N LEU A 337 -3.99 6.32 -4.14
CA LEU A 337 -5.16 5.44 -4.27
C LEU A 337 -6.27 6.14 -5.07
N VAL A 338 -6.72 5.46 -6.13
CA VAL A 338 -7.87 5.85 -6.96
C VAL A 338 -8.82 4.67 -6.98
N SER A 339 -10.06 4.87 -6.58
CA SER A 339 -11.02 3.78 -6.36
C SER A 339 -12.20 3.80 -7.32
N ALA A 340 -12.46 4.93 -7.98
CA ALA A 340 -13.46 5.02 -9.03
C ALA A 340 -13.08 6.04 -10.10
N VAL A 341 -13.59 5.82 -11.32
CA VAL A 341 -13.47 6.72 -12.47
C VAL A 341 -14.85 6.98 -13.05
N MET A 342 -15.14 8.24 -13.35
CA MET A 342 -16.42 8.69 -13.89
C MET A 342 -16.15 9.62 -15.08
N PRO A 343 -16.32 9.15 -16.32
CA PRO A 343 -16.16 9.99 -17.49
C PRO A 343 -17.20 11.11 -17.55
N THR A 344 -16.80 12.27 -18.09
CA THR A 344 -17.66 13.44 -18.27
C THR A 344 -17.82 13.82 -19.73
N ASN A 345 -18.83 14.64 -20.00
CA ASN A 345 -19.21 15.07 -21.35
C ASN A 345 -18.18 15.97 -22.05
N ASP A 346 -17.30 16.62 -21.30
CA ASP A 346 -16.23 17.50 -21.80
C ASP A 346 -14.88 16.77 -22.01
N GLY A 347 -14.87 15.44 -21.86
CA GLY A 347 -13.69 14.60 -22.09
C GLY A 347 -12.71 14.52 -20.90
N ARG A 348 -13.02 15.18 -19.77
CA ARG A 348 -12.29 14.95 -18.51
C ARG A 348 -12.80 13.68 -17.82
N LEU A 349 -12.06 13.25 -16.80
CA LEU A 349 -12.47 12.17 -15.91
C LEU A 349 -12.57 12.73 -14.50
N LEU A 350 -13.66 12.42 -13.80
CA LEU A 350 -13.77 12.66 -12.36
C LEU A 350 -13.38 11.38 -11.63
N LEU A 351 -12.43 11.48 -10.71
CA LEU A 351 -11.91 10.35 -9.95
C LEU A 351 -12.37 10.43 -8.50
N ALA A 352 -12.64 9.27 -7.90
CA ALA A 352 -12.63 9.15 -6.45
C ALA A 352 -11.25 8.69 -6.00
N THR A 353 -10.50 9.56 -5.34
CA THR A 353 -9.17 9.28 -4.80
C THR A 353 -9.18 9.28 -3.27
N GLN A 354 -8.06 8.90 -2.68
CA GLN A 354 -7.87 9.05 -1.22
C GLN A 354 -7.97 10.50 -0.72
N ASP A 355 -7.77 11.50 -1.59
CA ASP A 355 -7.77 12.92 -1.23
C ASP A 355 -9.10 13.62 -1.57
N GLY A 356 -10.11 12.84 -2.01
CA GLY A 356 -11.42 13.34 -2.42
C GLY A 356 -11.75 13.05 -3.87
N LEU A 357 -12.71 13.80 -4.40
CA LEU A 357 -13.03 13.85 -5.82
C LEU A 357 -12.06 14.82 -6.51
N GLU A 358 -11.40 14.34 -7.55
CA GLU A 358 -10.40 15.10 -8.32
C GLU A 358 -10.65 14.94 -9.82
N TRP A 359 -10.49 16.03 -10.57
CA TRP A 359 -10.48 16.02 -12.03
C TRP A 359 -9.15 15.47 -12.53
N LEU A 360 -9.19 14.56 -13.50
CA LEU A 360 -8.04 14.05 -14.24
C LEU A 360 -8.14 14.49 -15.70
N ASP A 361 -7.06 15.13 -16.17
CA ASP A 361 -6.73 15.14 -17.59
C ASP A 361 -5.87 13.89 -17.91
N PHE A 362 -6.47 12.96 -18.65
CA PHE A 362 -5.84 11.68 -18.97
C PHE A 362 -4.56 11.82 -19.82
N ALA A 363 -4.45 12.87 -20.64
CA ALA A 363 -3.30 13.05 -21.52
C ALA A 363 -2.08 13.61 -20.78
N SER A 364 -2.31 14.53 -19.84
CA SER A 364 -1.24 15.18 -19.07
C SER A 364 -0.96 14.52 -17.71
N ALA A 365 -1.82 13.58 -17.29
CA ALA A 365 -1.84 13.01 -15.94
C ALA A 365 -2.06 14.05 -14.81
N GLN A 366 -2.58 15.23 -15.16
CA GLN A 366 -2.79 16.31 -14.19
C GLN A 366 -4.05 16.08 -13.37
N LEU A 367 -3.90 16.11 -12.04
CA LEU A 367 -5.00 16.08 -11.08
C LEU A 367 -5.33 17.49 -10.57
N THR A 368 -6.62 17.81 -10.51
CA THR A 368 -7.13 19.06 -9.91
C THR A 368 -8.23 18.75 -8.89
N PRO A 369 -8.13 19.20 -7.63
CA PRO A 369 -9.16 18.96 -6.62
C PRO A 369 -10.53 19.51 -7.00
N PHE A 370 -11.58 18.76 -6.70
CA PHE A 370 -12.98 19.20 -6.84
C PHE A 370 -13.69 19.26 -5.49
N MET A 371 -13.81 18.13 -4.79
CA MET A 371 -14.60 18.06 -3.54
C MET A 371 -14.14 16.93 -2.64
N HIS A 372 -14.06 17.13 -1.32
CA HIS A 372 -13.66 16.06 -0.39
C HIS A 372 -14.63 15.94 0.80
N PRO A 373 -15.65 15.07 0.71
CA PRO A 373 -16.66 14.90 1.77
C PRO A 373 -16.12 14.32 3.09
N GLU A 374 -14.91 13.75 3.08
CA GLU A 374 -14.29 13.00 4.18
C GLU A 374 -13.01 13.68 4.71
N ARG A 375 -12.77 14.96 4.34
CA ARG A 375 -11.53 15.68 4.65
C ARG A 375 -11.15 15.65 6.13
N ASP A 376 -12.15 15.72 7.00
CA ASP A 376 -11.96 15.82 8.46
C ASP A 376 -12.06 14.47 9.18
N VAL A 377 -12.23 13.36 8.45
CA VAL A 377 -12.41 12.02 9.04
C VAL A 377 -11.12 11.22 8.88
N ALA A 378 -10.32 11.22 9.94
CA ALA A 378 -8.99 10.62 9.92
C ALA A 378 -9.02 9.10 9.63
N GLY A 379 -8.30 8.71 8.58
CA GLY A 379 -8.14 7.31 8.19
C GLY A 379 -9.24 6.78 7.27
N ASN A 380 -10.22 7.61 6.89
CA ASN A 380 -11.14 7.28 5.82
C ASN A 380 -10.54 7.58 4.45
N ARG A 381 -11.05 6.89 3.43
CA ARG A 381 -10.86 7.20 2.01
C ARG A 381 -12.17 6.99 1.28
N LEU A 382 -12.32 7.64 0.12
CA LEU A 382 -13.37 7.28 -0.82
C LEU A 382 -13.11 5.87 -1.36
N ASN A 383 -14.17 5.13 -1.66
CA ASN A 383 -14.07 3.71 -2.00
C ASN A 383 -14.83 3.30 -3.25
N ASP A 384 -16.09 3.70 -3.38
CA ASP A 384 -16.83 3.44 -4.62
C ASP A 384 -17.66 4.67 -4.99
N ALA A 385 -17.79 4.92 -6.28
CA ALA A 385 -18.51 6.07 -6.80
C ALA A 385 -19.18 5.79 -8.13
N LYS A 386 -20.33 6.42 -8.35
CA LYS A 386 -21.06 6.36 -9.60
C LYS A 386 -21.86 7.63 -9.81
N VAL A 387 -21.97 8.08 -11.05
CA VAL A 387 -22.91 9.14 -11.40
C VAL A 387 -24.31 8.55 -11.38
N GLY A 388 -25.16 9.09 -10.51
CA GLY A 388 -26.55 8.67 -10.35
C GLY A 388 -27.52 9.48 -11.19
N PRO A 389 -28.81 9.11 -11.17
CA PRO A 389 -29.87 9.88 -11.80
C PRO A 389 -29.84 11.36 -11.38
N GLY A 390 -29.99 12.26 -12.34
CA GLY A 390 -29.89 13.71 -12.14
C GLY A 390 -28.45 14.25 -12.12
N GLY A 391 -27.48 13.48 -12.61
CA GLY A 391 -26.12 13.96 -12.90
C GLY A 391 -25.24 14.21 -11.68
N ALA A 392 -25.67 13.80 -10.48
CA ALA A 392 -24.88 13.94 -9.26
C ALA A 392 -23.99 12.72 -9.02
N VAL A 393 -22.80 12.94 -8.47
CA VAL A 393 -21.90 11.87 -8.04
C VAL A 393 -22.39 11.32 -6.72
N TRP A 394 -22.59 10.02 -6.66
CA TRP A 394 -22.77 9.28 -5.42
C TRP A 394 -21.45 8.62 -5.09
N VAL A 395 -20.91 8.91 -3.91
CA VAL A 395 -19.63 8.37 -3.48
C VAL A 395 -19.75 7.89 -2.05
N GLY A 396 -19.30 6.68 -1.81
CA GLY A 396 -19.17 6.16 -0.47
C GLY A 396 -17.73 5.94 -0.07
N SER A 397 -17.51 5.90 1.24
CA SER A 397 -16.19 5.84 1.84
C SER A 397 -16.03 4.62 2.74
N MET A 398 -14.80 4.41 3.19
CA MET A 398 -14.48 3.41 4.19
C MET A 398 -13.27 3.85 5.01
N ARG A 399 -13.11 3.24 6.19
CA ARG A 399 -11.83 3.28 6.90
C ARG A 399 -10.79 2.47 6.14
N LEU A 400 -9.58 2.97 5.95
CA LEU A 400 -8.52 2.34 5.15
C LEU A 400 -8.21 0.88 5.54
N ASP A 401 -8.31 0.56 6.84
CA ASP A 401 -8.05 -0.76 7.41
C ASP A 401 -9.32 -1.63 7.58
N ALA A 402 -10.50 -1.12 7.20
CA ALA A 402 -11.81 -1.74 7.37
C ALA A 402 -12.16 -2.15 8.83
N SER A 403 -11.44 -1.64 9.83
CA SER A 403 -11.56 -2.10 11.23
C SER A 403 -12.78 -1.55 11.96
N GLN A 404 -13.34 -0.43 11.50
CA GLN A 404 -14.47 0.25 12.12
C GLN A 404 -15.39 0.81 11.04
N PRO A 405 -16.71 0.84 11.29
CA PRO A 405 -17.70 1.39 10.37
C PRO A 405 -17.78 2.91 10.46
N THR A 406 -16.71 3.60 10.04
CA THR A 406 -16.64 5.06 10.02
C THR A 406 -16.97 5.66 8.66
N GLY A 407 -17.31 4.85 7.66
CA GLY A 407 -17.65 5.32 6.32
C GLY A 407 -19.02 6.01 6.26
N GLY A 408 -19.18 6.81 5.22
CA GLY A 408 -20.41 7.52 4.86
C GLY A 408 -20.72 7.36 3.37
N LEU A 409 -21.97 7.66 3.01
CA LEU A 409 -22.45 7.77 1.64
C LEU A 409 -22.85 9.22 1.38
N TYR A 410 -22.37 9.78 0.28
CA TYR A 410 -22.51 11.19 -0.06
C TYR A 410 -23.09 11.34 -1.46
N ARG A 411 -23.95 12.35 -1.64
CA ARG A 411 -24.35 12.84 -2.97
C ARG A 411 -23.72 14.20 -3.19
N VAL A 412 -22.86 14.32 -4.20
CA VAL A 412 -22.12 15.52 -4.59
C VAL A 412 -22.68 16.07 -5.90
N THR A 413 -23.10 17.33 -5.89
CA THR A 413 -23.62 18.05 -7.06
C THR A 413 -22.50 18.74 -7.84
N ASN A 414 -22.79 19.13 -9.07
CA ASN A 414 -21.84 19.76 -9.99
C ASN A 414 -21.32 21.14 -9.53
N ASP A 415 -22.11 21.85 -8.74
CA ASP A 415 -21.74 23.09 -8.04
C ASP A 415 -20.74 22.87 -6.87
N GLY A 416 -20.32 21.63 -6.62
CA GLY A 416 -19.40 21.30 -5.53
C GLY A 416 -20.06 21.24 -4.16
N ASN A 417 -21.39 21.23 -4.05
CA ASN A 417 -22.04 20.94 -2.77
C ASN A 417 -22.20 19.43 -2.54
N PHE A 418 -22.24 19.00 -1.28
CA PHE A 418 -22.53 17.62 -0.95
C PHE A 418 -23.55 17.48 0.18
N THR A 419 -24.26 16.37 0.17
CA THR A 419 -25.20 15.97 1.22
C THR A 419 -24.87 14.57 1.70
N VAL A 420 -24.88 14.37 3.02
CA VAL A 420 -24.72 13.04 3.64
C VAL A 420 -26.03 12.28 3.49
N LYS A 421 -25.94 11.02 3.05
CA LYS A 421 -27.09 10.13 2.78
C LYS A 421 -27.16 8.95 3.74
N GLU A 422 -26.00 8.46 4.18
CA GLU A 422 -25.89 7.39 5.16
C GLU A 422 -24.55 7.52 5.90
N THR A 423 -24.48 7.03 7.13
CA THR A 423 -23.25 6.97 7.94
C THR A 423 -23.15 5.62 8.63
N GLY A 424 -22.00 5.31 9.23
CA GLY A 424 -21.83 4.03 9.92
C GLY A 424 -21.64 2.87 8.94
N ILE A 425 -21.10 3.14 7.76
CA ILE A 425 -20.80 2.15 6.74
C ILE A 425 -19.43 1.52 7.03
N ALA A 426 -19.35 0.19 6.95
CA ALA A 426 -18.08 -0.50 7.14
C ALA A 426 -17.20 -0.40 5.89
N VAL A 427 -17.72 -0.87 4.76
CA VAL A 427 -17.04 -0.77 3.46
C VAL A 427 -18.10 -0.51 2.39
N SER A 428 -18.15 0.72 1.90
CA SER A 428 -19.02 1.11 0.79
C SER A 428 -18.53 0.53 -0.52
N ASN A 429 -19.24 -0.47 -1.06
CA ASN A 429 -19.06 -0.93 -2.44
C ASN A 429 -20.42 -0.86 -3.16
N GLY A 430 -20.41 -1.04 -4.47
CA GLY A 430 -21.57 -1.30 -5.33
C GLY A 430 -22.71 -0.27 -5.24
N LEU A 431 -22.84 0.56 -6.28
CA LEU A 431 -23.94 1.53 -6.41
C LEU A 431 -24.77 1.28 -7.67
N GLY A 432 -26.10 1.32 -7.55
CA GLY A 432 -26.98 1.16 -8.70
C GLY A 432 -28.41 1.65 -8.45
N TRP A 433 -29.14 1.85 -9.54
CA TRP A 433 -30.53 2.30 -9.51
C TRP A 433 -31.39 1.39 -10.38
N SER A 434 -32.64 1.17 -9.97
CA SER A 434 -33.64 0.55 -10.83
C SER A 434 -33.84 1.37 -12.12
N PRO A 435 -34.33 0.76 -13.22
CA PRO A 435 -34.54 1.45 -14.50
C PRO A 435 -35.38 2.73 -14.41
N ASP A 436 -36.34 2.76 -13.49
CA ASP A 436 -37.21 3.93 -13.23
C ASP A 436 -36.60 4.94 -12.24
N ALA A 437 -35.37 4.70 -11.77
CA ALA A 437 -34.64 5.48 -10.78
C ALA A 437 -35.38 5.64 -9.42
N ARG A 438 -36.31 4.73 -9.08
CA ARG A 438 -37.08 4.78 -7.83
C ARG A 438 -36.53 3.91 -6.71
N THR A 439 -35.65 2.97 -7.03
CA THR A 439 -34.95 2.13 -6.05
C THR A 439 -33.46 2.36 -6.19
N PHE A 440 -32.79 2.63 -5.08
CA PHE A 440 -31.33 2.72 -4.98
C PHE A 440 -30.78 1.47 -4.27
N TYR A 441 -29.77 0.85 -4.86
CA TYR A 441 -29.07 -0.33 -4.34
C TYR A 441 -27.67 0.05 -3.87
N PHE A 442 -27.28 -0.49 -2.71
CA PHE A 442 -26.04 -0.17 -2.02
C PHE A 442 -25.43 -1.40 -1.36
N VAL A 443 -24.13 -1.64 -1.52
CA VAL A 443 -23.44 -2.77 -0.89
C VAL A 443 -22.63 -2.33 0.33
N ASP A 444 -22.82 -3.05 1.44
CA ASP A 444 -21.85 -3.07 2.54
C ASP A 444 -21.15 -4.44 2.59
N THR A 445 -19.90 -4.45 2.12
CA THR A 445 -19.09 -5.66 1.91
C THR A 445 -18.74 -6.36 3.22
N VAL A 446 -18.51 -5.61 4.30
CA VAL A 446 -18.14 -6.20 5.59
C VAL A 446 -19.34 -6.87 6.23
N LEU A 447 -20.53 -6.29 6.06
CA LEU A 447 -21.77 -6.90 6.54
C LEU A 447 -22.28 -8.04 5.64
N GLY A 448 -21.79 -8.11 4.39
CA GLY A 448 -22.25 -9.12 3.43
C GLY A 448 -23.66 -8.84 2.90
N VAL A 449 -24.09 -7.57 2.90
CA VAL A 449 -25.47 -7.17 2.62
C VAL A 449 -25.55 -6.24 1.42
N ILE A 450 -26.56 -6.46 0.60
CA ILE A 450 -27.05 -5.51 -0.40
C ILE A 450 -28.31 -4.87 0.18
N TYR A 451 -28.31 -3.56 0.34
CA TYR A 451 -29.47 -2.78 0.76
C TYR A 451 -30.23 -2.23 -0.44
N ALA A 452 -31.54 -2.07 -0.29
CA ALA A 452 -32.38 -1.27 -1.16
C ALA A 452 -33.00 -0.11 -0.37
N TYR A 453 -33.15 1.02 -1.04
CA TYR A 453 -33.81 2.22 -0.54
C TYR A 453 -34.81 2.70 -1.58
N ASP A 454 -35.91 3.28 -1.12
CA ASP A 454 -36.78 4.05 -2.00
C ASP A 454 -36.16 5.43 -2.21
N THR A 455 -36.21 5.92 -3.44
CA THR A 455 -35.68 7.24 -3.80
C THR A 455 -36.52 7.92 -4.86
N GLU A 456 -36.46 9.25 -4.90
CA GLU A 456 -37.06 10.03 -5.97
C GLU A 456 -36.00 10.34 -7.04
N PRO A 457 -36.31 10.11 -8.34
CA PRO A 457 -35.38 10.38 -9.43
C PRO A 457 -34.81 11.80 -9.36
N GLY A 458 -33.47 11.91 -9.40
CA GLY A 458 -32.76 13.19 -9.41
C GLY A 458 -32.61 13.90 -8.07
N ILE A 459 -33.49 13.66 -7.09
CA ILE A 459 -33.47 14.35 -5.78
C ILE A 459 -32.52 13.65 -4.82
N GLY A 460 -32.49 12.32 -4.86
CA GLY A 460 -31.56 11.52 -4.06
C GLY A 460 -31.88 11.47 -2.57
N THR A 461 -33.14 11.68 -2.16
CA THR A 461 -33.59 11.32 -0.81
C THR A 461 -33.65 9.80 -0.70
N LEU A 462 -33.15 9.23 0.39
CA LEU A 462 -33.21 7.80 0.65
C LEU A 462 -34.18 7.53 1.80
N THR A 463 -35.17 6.65 1.58
CA THR A 463 -36.12 6.21 2.60
C THR A 463 -36.30 4.69 2.54
N ASN A 464 -37.03 4.12 3.50
CA ASN A 464 -37.42 2.71 3.50
C ASN A 464 -36.26 1.71 3.27
N LYS A 465 -35.14 1.95 3.97
CA LYS A 465 -33.96 1.05 3.99
C LYS A 465 -34.40 -0.37 4.31
N ARG A 466 -34.09 -1.30 3.42
CA ARG A 466 -34.39 -2.73 3.58
C ARG A 466 -33.23 -3.58 3.09
N MET A 467 -33.09 -4.77 3.66
CA MET A 467 -32.18 -5.78 3.11
C MET A 467 -32.78 -6.29 1.80
N PHE A 468 -32.02 -6.17 0.72
CA PHE A 468 -32.40 -6.69 -0.59
C PHE A 468 -31.88 -8.11 -0.78
N ALA A 469 -30.59 -8.33 -0.48
CA ALA A 469 -29.97 -9.65 -0.50
C ALA A 469 -28.86 -9.74 0.55
N THR A 470 -28.56 -10.95 1.00
CA THR A 470 -27.45 -11.24 1.92
C THR A 470 -26.61 -12.36 1.35
N ILE A 471 -25.29 -12.18 1.37
CA ILE A 471 -24.31 -13.20 0.97
C ILE A 471 -23.75 -13.81 2.25
N PRO A 472 -23.92 -15.13 2.47
CA PRO A 472 -23.26 -15.80 3.58
C PRO A 472 -21.73 -15.65 3.45
N GLU A 473 -21.04 -15.38 4.56
CA GLU A 473 -19.58 -15.21 4.56
C GLU A 473 -18.83 -16.42 3.95
N SER A 474 -19.37 -17.63 4.11
CA SER A 474 -18.84 -18.86 3.51
C SER A 474 -18.86 -18.89 1.98
N GLU A 475 -19.64 -17.99 1.36
CA GLU A 475 -19.80 -17.90 -0.09
C GLU A 475 -19.06 -16.71 -0.71
N GLY A 476 -18.39 -15.90 0.11
CA GLY A 476 -17.71 -14.67 -0.28
C GLY A 476 -18.42 -13.41 0.23
N ARG A 477 -18.11 -12.26 -0.37
CA ARG A 477 -18.69 -10.96 0.01
C ARG A 477 -19.16 -10.20 -1.24
N PRO A 478 -20.31 -9.51 -1.20
CA PRO A 478 -20.76 -8.69 -2.31
C PRO A 478 -19.80 -7.51 -2.48
N ASP A 479 -19.60 -7.09 -3.72
CA ASP A 479 -18.67 -6.01 -4.08
C ASP A 479 -19.34 -5.03 -5.07
N GLY A 480 -18.69 -4.64 -6.15
CA GLY A 480 -19.26 -3.78 -7.19
C GLY A 480 -20.48 -4.39 -7.90
N LEU A 481 -21.44 -3.53 -8.27
CA LEU A 481 -22.70 -3.93 -8.88
C LEU A 481 -23.14 -3.06 -10.05
N THR A 482 -24.03 -3.59 -10.88
CA THR A 482 -24.77 -2.85 -11.89
C THR A 482 -26.22 -3.36 -12.01
N VAL A 483 -27.09 -2.60 -12.67
CA VAL A 483 -28.50 -2.95 -12.89
C VAL A 483 -28.79 -3.01 -14.38
N ASP A 484 -29.47 -4.06 -14.82
CA ASP A 484 -29.90 -4.24 -16.21
C ASP A 484 -31.25 -3.56 -16.52
N ASP A 485 -31.61 -3.50 -17.80
CA ASP A 485 -32.83 -2.88 -18.31
C ASP A 485 -34.13 -3.54 -17.84
N GLN A 486 -34.06 -4.75 -17.27
CA GLN A 486 -35.18 -5.47 -16.66
C GLN A 486 -35.22 -5.29 -15.13
N GLY A 487 -34.30 -4.52 -14.56
CA GLY A 487 -34.18 -4.29 -13.11
C GLY A 487 -33.42 -5.38 -12.36
N GLY A 488 -32.75 -6.29 -13.05
CA GLY A 488 -31.88 -7.29 -12.42
C GLY A 488 -30.60 -6.67 -11.89
N VAL A 489 -30.26 -6.97 -10.64
CA VAL A 489 -29.06 -6.47 -9.95
C VAL A 489 -27.93 -7.49 -10.08
N TRP A 490 -26.89 -7.15 -10.83
CA TRP A 490 -25.68 -7.94 -11.02
C TRP A 490 -24.61 -7.51 -10.03
N VAL A 491 -24.01 -8.44 -9.29
CA VAL A 491 -23.04 -8.14 -8.24
C VAL A 491 -21.85 -9.11 -8.30
N ALA A 492 -20.64 -8.56 -8.22
CA ALA A 492 -19.42 -9.35 -8.05
C ALA A 492 -19.34 -9.91 -6.63
N ILE A 493 -18.93 -11.18 -6.51
CA ILE A 493 -18.74 -11.83 -5.21
C ILE A 493 -17.25 -12.04 -4.96
N TRP A 494 -16.65 -11.15 -4.18
CA TRP A 494 -15.27 -11.23 -3.71
C TRP A 494 -15.02 -12.55 -2.94
N ASP A 495 -13.92 -13.23 -3.24
CA ASP A 495 -13.57 -14.58 -2.76
C ASP A 495 -14.60 -15.69 -3.14
N GLY A 496 -15.62 -15.34 -3.92
CA GLY A 496 -16.74 -16.21 -4.29
C GLY A 496 -16.64 -16.86 -5.67
N TRP A 497 -15.66 -16.47 -6.50
CA TRP A 497 -15.45 -16.99 -7.87
C TRP A 497 -16.63 -16.79 -8.83
N ARG A 498 -17.48 -15.78 -8.62
CA ARG A 498 -18.72 -15.66 -9.40
C ARG A 498 -19.30 -14.24 -9.41
N ILE A 499 -20.18 -14.01 -10.38
CA ILE A 499 -21.16 -12.91 -10.39
C ILE A 499 -22.54 -13.50 -10.07
N ASN A 500 -23.31 -12.83 -9.23
CA ASN A 500 -24.71 -13.16 -8.97
C ASN A 500 -25.62 -12.13 -9.65
N ARG A 501 -26.76 -12.56 -10.20
CA ARG A 501 -27.86 -11.69 -10.62
C ARG A 501 -29.08 -11.93 -9.74
N TYR A 502 -29.63 -10.87 -9.17
CA TYR A 502 -30.87 -10.89 -8.40
C TYR A 502 -31.99 -10.20 -9.16
N LEU A 503 -33.21 -10.74 -9.09
CA LEU A 503 -34.42 -10.07 -9.58
C LEU A 503 -34.79 -8.86 -8.71
N PRO A 504 -35.65 -7.94 -9.17
CA PRO A 504 -36.07 -6.77 -8.39
C PRO A 504 -36.67 -7.08 -7.01
N ASP A 505 -37.12 -8.31 -6.77
CA ASP A 505 -37.66 -8.77 -5.48
C ASP A 505 -36.59 -9.37 -4.54
N GLY A 506 -35.32 -9.42 -4.96
CA GLY A 506 -34.20 -10.00 -4.20
C GLY A 506 -33.97 -11.49 -4.45
N THR A 507 -34.74 -12.14 -5.31
CA THR A 507 -34.55 -13.56 -5.65
C THR A 507 -33.28 -13.74 -6.50
N LEU A 508 -32.41 -14.68 -6.12
CA LEU A 508 -31.25 -15.05 -6.95
C LEU A 508 -31.73 -15.74 -8.23
N ASP A 509 -31.48 -15.11 -9.38
CA ASP A 509 -31.87 -15.60 -10.71
C ASP A 509 -30.74 -16.39 -11.38
N ARG A 510 -29.54 -15.81 -11.40
CA ARG A 510 -28.42 -16.36 -12.18
C ARG A 510 -27.10 -16.26 -11.43
N VAL A 511 -26.23 -17.23 -11.69
CA VAL A 511 -24.83 -17.24 -11.26
C VAL A 511 -23.94 -17.43 -12.48
N ILE A 512 -22.91 -16.59 -12.61
CA ILE A 512 -21.86 -16.72 -13.62
C ILE A 512 -20.56 -17.08 -12.89
N ASP A 513 -20.12 -18.33 -13.02
CA ASP A 513 -18.84 -18.78 -12.47
C ASP A 513 -17.65 -18.18 -13.26
N LEU A 514 -16.64 -17.73 -12.54
CA LEU A 514 -15.41 -17.13 -13.06
C LEU A 514 -14.18 -18.01 -12.79
N PRO A 515 -13.12 -17.91 -13.62
CA PRO A 515 -11.86 -18.59 -13.37
C PRO A 515 -10.96 -17.86 -12.37
N VAL A 516 -11.48 -16.85 -11.66
CA VAL A 516 -10.76 -16.02 -10.69
C VAL A 516 -11.52 -15.93 -9.37
N PRO A 517 -10.84 -16.00 -8.21
CA PRO A 517 -11.49 -15.95 -6.90
C PRO A 517 -12.12 -14.61 -6.57
N ARG A 518 -11.54 -13.52 -7.08
CA ARG A 518 -11.87 -12.13 -6.70
C ARG A 518 -12.32 -11.32 -7.90
N PRO A 519 -13.50 -11.58 -8.47
CA PRO A 519 -14.19 -10.53 -9.21
C PRO A 519 -14.51 -9.38 -8.26
N THR A 520 -14.46 -8.16 -8.78
CA THR A 520 -14.52 -6.94 -7.96
C THR A 520 -15.68 -6.06 -8.36
N SER A 521 -15.90 -5.85 -9.66
CA SER A 521 -17.03 -5.05 -10.13
C SER A 521 -17.47 -5.41 -11.54
N VAL A 522 -18.68 -4.97 -11.90
CA VAL A 522 -19.36 -5.30 -13.16
C VAL A 522 -20.02 -4.09 -13.79
N THR A 523 -20.01 -4.01 -15.12
CA THR A 523 -20.74 -2.99 -15.88
C THR A 523 -21.15 -3.50 -17.25
N PHE A 524 -22.18 -2.89 -17.84
CA PHE A 524 -22.57 -3.18 -19.22
C PHE A 524 -21.92 -2.18 -20.17
N GLY A 525 -21.49 -2.66 -21.34
CA GLY A 525 -20.88 -1.86 -22.39
C GLY A 525 -21.09 -2.45 -23.78
N GLY A 526 -20.36 -1.91 -24.75
CA GLY A 526 -20.61 -2.11 -26.17
C GLY A 526 -21.70 -1.18 -26.71
N GLU A 527 -21.80 -1.07 -28.03
CA GLU A 527 -22.75 -0.16 -28.71
C GLU A 527 -24.21 -0.39 -28.29
N ASN A 528 -24.57 -1.64 -27.99
CA ASN A 528 -25.93 -2.03 -27.57
C ASN A 528 -26.07 -2.24 -26.06
N LEU A 529 -25.03 -1.95 -25.27
CA LEU A 529 -24.94 -2.26 -23.84
C LEU A 529 -25.24 -3.75 -23.52
N ASP A 530 -24.91 -4.68 -24.42
CA ASP A 530 -25.24 -6.11 -24.31
C ASP A 530 -24.05 -6.97 -23.84
N THR A 531 -22.91 -6.33 -23.56
CA THR A 531 -21.67 -6.98 -23.12
C THR A 531 -21.41 -6.64 -21.67
N LEU A 532 -21.37 -7.64 -20.80
CA LEU A 532 -21.05 -7.49 -19.38
C LEU A 532 -19.54 -7.55 -19.21
N TYR A 533 -18.93 -6.44 -18.81
CA TYR A 533 -17.53 -6.34 -18.43
C TYR A 533 -17.36 -6.58 -16.94
N ILE A 534 -16.32 -7.32 -16.58
CA ILE A 534 -16.05 -7.76 -15.21
C ILE A 534 -14.58 -7.49 -14.89
N THR A 535 -14.33 -6.68 -13.86
CA THR A 535 -12.99 -6.46 -13.32
C THR A 535 -12.67 -7.50 -12.24
N SER A 536 -11.38 -7.72 -11.99
CA SER A 536 -10.93 -8.65 -10.96
C SER A 536 -9.65 -8.18 -10.28
N ALA A 537 -9.31 -8.82 -9.17
CA ALA A 537 -8.14 -8.53 -8.38
C ALA A 537 -7.24 -9.75 -8.18
N ARG A 538 -5.95 -9.47 -7.94
CA ARG A 538 -4.97 -10.47 -7.51
C ARG A 538 -4.29 -10.13 -6.19
N THR A 539 -4.61 -8.97 -5.63
CA THR A 539 -4.05 -8.50 -4.35
C THR A 539 -4.24 -9.54 -3.27
N ARG A 540 -3.23 -9.71 -2.42
CA ARG A 540 -3.24 -10.58 -1.23
C ARG A 540 -3.65 -12.04 -1.48
N LEU A 541 -3.60 -12.53 -2.72
CA LEU A 541 -3.77 -13.96 -3.01
C LEU A 541 -2.45 -14.71 -2.76
N PRO A 542 -2.49 -15.88 -2.09
CA PRO A 542 -1.32 -16.75 -1.98
C PRO A 542 -0.81 -17.20 -3.35
N ALA A 543 0.49 -17.49 -3.45
CA ALA A 543 1.10 -17.98 -4.69
C ALA A 543 0.42 -19.25 -5.24
N ALA A 544 0.05 -20.18 -4.35
CA ALA A 544 -0.67 -21.40 -4.73
C ALA A 544 -2.03 -21.09 -5.39
N THR A 545 -2.80 -20.14 -4.86
CA THR A 545 -4.08 -19.74 -5.46
C THR A 545 -3.88 -19.04 -6.80
N LEU A 546 -2.84 -18.21 -6.95
CA LEU A 546 -2.52 -17.57 -8.22
C LEU A 546 -2.10 -18.57 -9.30
N ALA A 547 -1.46 -19.68 -8.91
CA ALA A 547 -1.16 -20.76 -9.84
C ALA A 547 -2.43 -21.46 -10.36
N GLU A 548 -3.47 -21.58 -9.51
CA GLU A 548 -4.78 -22.12 -9.90
C GLU A 548 -5.65 -21.12 -10.67
N ALA A 549 -5.48 -19.82 -10.42
CA ALA A 549 -6.20 -18.72 -11.05
C ALA A 549 -5.22 -17.72 -11.72
N PRO A 550 -4.52 -18.14 -12.79
CA PRO A 550 -3.48 -17.31 -13.41
C PRO A 550 -4.03 -16.01 -14.02
N LEU A 551 -5.33 -15.95 -14.31
CA LEU A 551 -6.02 -14.78 -14.87
C LEU A 551 -6.49 -13.77 -13.82
N SER A 552 -6.18 -13.97 -12.53
CA SER A 552 -6.50 -13.00 -11.47
C SER A 552 -5.92 -11.62 -11.78
N GLY A 553 -6.76 -10.59 -11.66
CA GLY A 553 -6.41 -9.23 -12.09
C GLY A 553 -6.68 -8.97 -13.58
N GLY A 554 -7.33 -9.89 -14.29
CA GLY A 554 -7.77 -9.69 -15.67
C GLY A 554 -9.13 -8.99 -15.78
N LEU A 555 -9.40 -8.48 -16.98
CA LEU A 555 -10.72 -8.02 -17.42
C LEU A 555 -11.41 -9.14 -18.19
N PHE A 556 -12.68 -9.39 -17.87
CA PHE A 556 -13.48 -10.43 -18.51
C PHE A 556 -14.72 -9.85 -19.15
N THR A 557 -15.23 -10.53 -20.17
CA THR A 557 -16.50 -10.21 -20.82
C THR A 557 -17.38 -11.44 -20.97
N CYS A 558 -18.69 -11.24 -20.99
CA CYS A 558 -19.66 -12.22 -21.47
C CYS A 558 -20.90 -11.53 -22.04
N LYS A 559 -21.72 -12.27 -22.79
CA LYS A 559 -23.04 -11.81 -23.25
C LYS A 559 -24.14 -12.53 -22.47
N PRO A 560 -24.71 -11.91 -21.42
CA PRO A 560 -25.66 -12.59 -20.54
C PRO A 560 -27.07 -12.70 -21.17
N GLY A 561 -27.40 -11.84 -22.13
CA GLY A 561 -28.71 -11.78 -22.82
C GLY A 561 -29.54 -10.56 -22.42
N GLU A 562 -29.28 -10.00 -21.24
CA GLU A 562 -29.79 -8.71 -20.77
C GLU A 562 -28.93 -7.55 -21.28
N ARG A 563 -29.49 -6.33 -21.24
CA ARG A 563 -28.77 -5.10 -21.61
C ARG A 563 -28.63 -4.18 -20.41
N GLY A 564 -27.57 -3.39 -20.42
CA GLY A 564 -27.39 -2.30 -19.48
C GLY A 564 -28.29 -1.12 -19.74
N ILE A 565 -28.35 -0.24 -18.74
CA ILE A 565 -28.93 1.09 -18.84
C ILE A 565 -27.81 2.07 -19.14
N ALA A 566 -28.08 3.06 -19.99
CA ALA A 566 -27.11 4.12 -20.25
C ALA A 566 -26.77 4.87 -18.94
N SER A 567 -25.47 5.00 -18.66
CA SER A 567 -24.98 5.76 -17.50
C SER A 567 -25.43 7.21 -17.58
N SER A 568 -25.83 7.78 -16.45
CA SER A 568 -25.96 9.24 -16.34
C SER A 568 -24.57 9.86 -16.44
N GLU A 569 -24.45 10.99 -17.14
CA GLU A 569 -23.21 11.75 -17.21
C GLU A 569 -23.18 12.82 -16.12
N PHE A 570 -22.00 13.11 -15.60
CA PHE A 570 -21.83 14.23 -14.68
C PHE A 570 -21.71 15.51 -15.51
N GLU A 571 -22.68 16.41 -15.37
CA GLU A 571 -22.70 17.67 -16.11
C GLU A 571 -21.74 18.67 -15.47
N VAL A 572 -20.67 19.01 -16.18
CA VAL A 572 -19.76 20.10 -15.80
C VAL A 572 -20.43 21.43 -16.16
N GLU A 573 -20.67 22.30 -15.17
CA GLU A 573 -21.10 23.67 -15.47
C GLU A 573 -19.99 24.41 -16.23
N SER A 574 -20.39 25.12 -17.31
CA SER A 574 -19.51 25.83 -18.24
C SER A 574 -18.91 27.11 -17.67
#